data_AF-A0A969TJM7-F1
#
_entry.id   AF-A0A969TJM7-F1
#
_cell.length_a   1.000
_cell.length_b   1.000
_cell.length_c   1.000
_cell.angle_alpha   90.00
_cell.angle_beta   90.00
_cell.angle_gamma   90.00
#
_symmetry.space_group_name_H-M   'P 1'
#
loop_
_entity.id
_entity.type
_entity.pdbx_description
1 polymer ?
#
loop_
_entity_poly.entity_id
_entity_poly.type
_entity_poly.pdbx_seq_one_letter_code
_entity_poly.pdbx_strand_id
1 'polypeptide(L)'
;MAILHDFYQHWASPNSSLHQEIENVGLEFDVNEQLPQVPIPCIFLKFNPETVLDAEGLMQMVKLLKHSISPQLESNLRRCANSLPAGATISHLGAMLSRSVNAIRVNVKGISPEQLSDYLMQIGWSDRTNTFSTLTSTLSEFVDSILLSFDVSDTVLPRIGLECFLNNQPYDEPRWQLFLDYLVAAGLCTPAKKNAFLAWPGLSQKSSVPDMWPGNISFGDRFLGSRAFSIFWRRVSHIKLVYQPGIPLEAKGYLAFGHDWFERNALLSEMAKN
;
A
#
# COMPACT_ATOMS: atom_id res chain seq x y z
N MET A 1 15.71 -5.04 18.11
CA MET A 1 16.22 -3.68 17.81
C MET A 1 17.54 -3.68 17.05
N ALA A 2 18.55 -4.50 17.40
CA ALA A 2 19.82 -4.58 16.66
C ALA A 2 19.64 -4.86 15.14
N ILE A 3 18.70 -5.73 14.79
CA ILE A 3 18.47 -6.20 13.41
C ILE A 3 17.99 -5.08 12.47
N LEU A 4 17.10 -4.20 12.94
CA LEU A 4 16.65 -3.05 12.15
C LEU A 4 17.75 -2.00 12.00
N HIS A 5 18.63 -1.88 13.01
CA HIS A 5 19.77 -0.98 12.93
C HIS A 5 20.79 -1.49 11.91
N ASP A 6 21.17 -2.77 11.97
CA ASP A 6 22.10 -3.37 11.01
C ASP A 6 21.53 -3.35 9.59
N PHE A 7 20.25 -3.69 9.43
CA PHE A 7 19.53 -3.54 8.16
C PHE A 7 19.62 -2.10 7.64
N TYR A 8 19.32 -1.11 8.49
CA TYR A 8 19.34 0.30 8.10
C TYR A 8 20.73 0.76 7.67
N GLN A 9 21.80 0.35 8.37
CA GLN A 9 23.18 0.69 7.97
C GLN A 9 23.53 0.16 6.59
N HIS A 10 23.12 -1.07 6.27
CA HIS A 10 23.36 -1.64 4.95
C HIS A 10 22.49 -0.95 3.89
N TRP A 11 21.18 -0.83 4.11
CA TRP A 11 20.25 -0.18 3.18
C TRP A 11 20.57 1.30 2.92
N ALA A 12 21.07 2.04 3.92
CA ALA A 12 21.46 3.44 3.78
C ALA A 12 22.76 3.61 2.98
N SER A 13 23.54 2.55 2.77
CA SER A 13 24.76 2.58 1.97
C SER A 13 24.42 2.47 0.48
N PRO A 14 24.71 3.49 -0.36
CA PRO A 14 24.34 3.50 -1.78
C PRO A 14 24.97 2.38 -2.61
N ASN A 15 26.08 1.81 -2.13
CA ASN A 15 26.81 0.74 -2.80
C ASN A 15 26.34 -0.66 -2.38
N SER A 16 25.37 -0.78 -1.47
CA SER A 16 24.85 -2.08 -1.06
C SER A 16 23.82 -2.61 -2.07
N SER A 17 23.72 -3.93 -2.18
CA SER A 17 22.64 -4.57 -2.93
C SER A 17 21.27 -4.21 -2.34
N LEU A 18 21.16 -4.13 -1.01
CA LEU A 18 19.90 -3.76 -0.34
C LEU A 18 19.40 -2.38 -0.76
N HIS A 19 20.28 -1.40 -0.93
CA HIS A 19 19.91 -0.07 -1.40
C HIS A 19 19.35 -0.11 -2.84
N GLN A 20 19.93 -0.95 -3.68
CA GLN A 20 19.50 -1.13 -5.07
C GLN A 20 18.21 -1.94 -5.19
N GLU A 21 17.94 -2.84 -4.26
CA GLU A 21 16.78 -3.74 -4.30
C GLU A 21 15.56 -3.17 -3.57
N ILE A 22 15.76 -2.42 -2.48
CA ILE A 22 14.70 -1.89 -1.63
C ILE A 22 14.57 -0.37 -1.87
N GLU A 23 13.44 0.03 -2.45
CA GLU A 23 13.11 1.43 -2.69
C GLU A 23 12.80 2.16 -1.39
N ASN A 24 11.97 1.54 -0.53
CA ASN A 24 11.46 2.16 0.69
C ASN A 24 11.14 1.13 1.77
N VAL A 25 11.16 1.57 3.02
CA VAL A 25 10.65 0.82 4.17
C VAL A 25 9.42 1.51 4.75
N GLY A 26 8.30 0.80 4.77
CA GLY A 26 7.04 1.25 5.34
C GLY A 26 6.86 0.77 6.77
N LEU A 27 6.36 1.65 7.64
CA LEU A 27 5.88 1.30 8.98
C LEU A 27 4.35 1.48 9.00
N GLU A 28 3.62 0.40 9.22
CA GLU A 28 2.16 0.42 9.36
C GLU A 28 1.80 0.20 10.83
N PHE A 29 1.04 1.15 11.39
CA PHE A 29 0.58 1.09 12.78
C PHE A 29 -0.92 0.82 12.78
N ASP A 30 -1.32 -0.26 13.44
CA ASP A 30 -2.73 -0.50 13.75
C ASP A 30 -3.12 0.42 14.91
N VAL A 31 -3.83 1.51 14.61
CA VAL A 31 -4.23 2.52 15.60
C VAL A 31 -5.70 2.33 15.99
N ASN A 32 -5.94 2.01 17.26
CA ASN A 32 -7.24 2.13 17.91
C ASN A 32 -7.28 3.44 18.74
N GLU A 33 -8.42 3.81 19.32
CA GLU A 33 -8.51 5.05 20.14
C GLU A 33 -7.48 5.07 21.30
N GLN A 34 -6.96 6.28 21.57
CA GLN A 34 -5.91 6.65 22.55
C GLN A 34 -4.99 5.53 23.04
N LEU A 35 -3.80 5.44 22.44
CA LEU A 35 -2.79 4.48 22.85
C LEU A 35 -1.79 5.16 23.81
N PRO A 36 -1.60 4.62 25.03
CA PRO A 36 -0.65 5.20 26.01
C PRO A 36 0.82 4.99 25.60
N GLN A 37 1.08 4.18 24.57
CA GLN A 37 2.39 3.84 24.04
C GLN A 37 2.34 3.73 22.51
N VAL A 38 3.48 3.96 21.84
CA VAL A 38 3.61 3.78 20.39
C VAL A 38 3.39 2.29 20.05
N PRO A 39 2.43 1.96 19.16
CA PRO A 39 2.17 0.57 18.80
C PRO A 39 3.37 -0.09 18.12
N ILE A 40 3.45 -1.42 18.22
CA ILE A 40 4.41 -2.19 17.45
C ILE A 40 4.04 -2.06 15.96
N PRO A 41 4.95 -1.61 15.08
CA PRO A 41 4.62 -1.46 13.66
C PRO A 41 4.67 -2.80 12.93
N CYS A 42 3.79 -2.99 11.95
CA CYS A 42 4.09 -3.85 10.81
C CYS A 42 5.18 -3.19 9.96
N ILE A 43 6.08 -3.99 9.39
CA ILE A 43 7.20 -3.51 8.58
C ILE A 43 7.04 -4.01 7.16
N PHE A 44 7.09 -3.11 6.20
CA PHE A 44 7.01 -3.42 4.77
C PHE A 44 8.30 -3.04 4.05
N LEU A 45 8.84 -3.94 3.25
CA LEU A 45 9.88 -3.65 2.28
C LEU A 45 9.20 -3.43 0.93
N LYS A 46 9.38 -2.26 0.33
CA LYS A 46 9.00 -1.96 -1.04
C LYS A 46 10.21 -2.16 -1.94
N PHE A 47 10.08 -2.99 -2.96
CA PHE A 47 11.17 -3.24 -3.90
C PHE A 47 11.20 -2.22 -5.04
N ASN A 48 12.40 -1.94 -5.54
CA ASN A 48 12.56 -1.11 -6.72
C ASN A 48 11.87 -1.78 -7.93
N PRO A 49 11.18 -1.02 -8.81
CA PRO A 49 10.47 -1.59 -9.94
C PRO A 49 11.33 -2.41 -10.91
N GLU A 50 12.60 -2.02 -11.04
CA GLU A 50 13.59 -2.67 -11.90
C GLU A 50 14.18 -3.94 -11.26
N THR A 51 13.95 -4.15 -9.96
CA THR A 51 14.42 -5.33 -9.24
C THR A 51 13.51 -6.51 -9.53
N VAL A 52 14.05 -7.50 -10.22
CA VAL A 52 13.41 -8.80 -10.40
C VAL A 52 13.98 -9.75 -9.34
N LEU A 53 13.19 -10.00 -8.30
CA LEU A 53 13.56 -10.99 -7.28
C LEU A 53 13.17 -12.39 -7.76
N ASP A 54 14.17 -13.25 -7.93
CA ASP A 54 13.92 -14.69 -8.01
C ASP A 54 13.57 -15.25 -6.62
N ALA A 55 13.29 -16.55 -6.55
CA ALA A 55 12.94 -17.20 -5.30
C ALA A 55 14.04 -17.12 -4.23
N GLU A 56 15.32 -17.06 -4.61
CA GLU A 56 16.42 -16.97 -3.65
C GLU A 56 16.60 -15.55 -3.12
N GLY A 57 16.56 -14.54 -4.00
CA GLY A 57 16.54 -13.13 -3.62
C GLY A 57 15.36 -12.83 -2.70
N LEU A 58 14.18 -13.37 -3.00
CA LEU A 58 13.02 -13.26 -2.11
C LEU A 58 13.31 -13.82 -0.71
N MET A 59 13.97 -14.98 -0.60
CA MET A 59 14.28 -15.58 0.70
C MET A 59 15.29 -14.77 1.49
N GLN A 60 16.23 -14.11 0.81
CA GLN A 60 17.14 -13.16 1.45
C GLN A 60 16.36 -12.00 2.07
N MET A 61 15.39 -11.42 1.34
CA MET A 61 14.53 -10.34 1.85
C MET A 61 13.67 -10.79 3.03
N VAL A 62 13.11 -12.00 2.97
CA VAL A 62 12.30 -12.57 4.07
C VAL A 62 13.15 -12.72 5.34
N LYS A 63 14.41 -13.13 5.23
CA LYS A 63 15.32 -13.27 6.37
C LYS A 63 15.62 -11.93 7.05
N LEU A 64 15.55 -10.81 6.33
CA LEU A 64 15.66 -9.46 6.92
C LEU A 64 14.47 -9.12 7.81
N LEU A 65 13.28 -9.56 7.39
CA LEU A 65 12.03 -9.34 8.12
C LEU A 65 11.83 -10.34 9.27
N LYS A 66 12.35 -11.56 9.12
CA LYS A 66 12.13 -12.66 10.05
C LYS A 66 13.29 -13.66 10.05
N HIS A 67 14.03 -13.73 11.16
CA HIS A 67 15.21 -14.60 11.28
C HIS A 67 14.93 -16.09 11.13
N SER A 68 13.78 -16.57 11.63
CA SER A 68 13.42 -17.97 11.57
C SER A 68 12.10 -18.14 10.81
N ILE A 69 12.17 -18.81 9.67
CA ILE A 69 11.01 -19.28 8.90
C ILE A 69 10.95 -20.81 8.98
N SER A 70 9.74 -21.37 9.00
CA SER A 70 9.56 -22.82 8.90
C SER A 70 9.93 -23.28 7.48
N PRO A 71 10.40 -24.53 7.28
CA PRO A 71 10.63 -25.07 5.94
C PRO A 71 9.38 -25.01 5.05
N GLN A 72 8.19 -25.14 5.65
CA GLN A 72 6.93 -25.03 4.93
C GLN A 72 6.64 -23.60 4.46
N LEU A 73 6.84 -22.59 5.32
CA LEU A 73 6.72 -21.19 4.94
C LEU A 73 7.73 -20.83 3.83
N GLU A 74 8.98 -21.27 3.95
CA GLU A 74 9.99 -21.09 2.90
C GLU A 74 9.53 -21.71 1.57
N SER A 75 9.08 -22.97 1.59
CA SER A 75 8.59 -23.67 0.40
C SER A 75 7.41 -22.94 -0.26
N ASN A 76 6.45 -22.46 0.55
CA ASN A 76 5.30 -21.73 0.06
C ASN A 76 5.68 -20.38 -0.55
N LEU A 77 6.60 -19.63 0.07
CA LEU A 77 7.07 -18.36 -0.48
C LEU A 77 7.84 -18.56 -1.78
N ARG A 78 8.68 -19.60 -1.87
CA ARG A 78 9.36 -19.97 -3.13
C ARG A 78 8.37 -20.33 -4.22
N ARG A 79 7.30 -21.07 -3.89
CA ARG A 79 6.19 -21.34 -4.81
C ARG A 79 5.52 -20.05 -5.27
N CYS A 80 5.29 -19.09 -4.39
CA CYS A 80 4.70 -17.79 -4.76
C CYS A 80 5.54 -17.05 -5.81
N ALA A 81 6.87 -17.03 -5.66
CA ALA A 81 7.78 -16.42 -6.64
C ALA A 81 7.83 -17.20 -7.96
N ASN A 82 7.96 -18.53 -7.89
CA ASN A 82 8.11 -19.37 -9.08
C ASN A 82 6.85 -19.49 -9.93
N SER A 83 5.67 -19.23 -9.34
CA SER A 83 4.38 -19.26 -10.04
C SER A 83 3.94 -17.91 -10.58
N LEU A 84 4.76 -16.85 -10.48
CA LEU A 84 4.39 -15.52 -10.99
C LEU A 84 4.09 -15.59 -12.50
N PRO A 85 2.94 -15.06 -12.95
CA PRO A 85 2.67 -14.88 -14.37
C PRO A 85 3.70 -13.95 -15.03
N ALA A 86 3.84 -14.05 -16.36
CA ALA A 86 4.70 -13.14 -17.11
C ALA A 86 4.27 -11.68 -16.90
N GLY A 87 5.24 -10.81 -16.57
CA GLY A 87 5.00 -9.39 -16.27
C GLY A 87 4.59 -9.10 -14.82
N ALA A 88 4.30 -10.12 -14.02
CA ALA A 88 4.01 -9.96 -12.60
C ALA A 88 5.29 -9.93 -11.76
N THR A 89 5.28 -9.13 -10.69
CA THR A 89 6.39 -9.05 -9.74
C THR A 89 5.88 -8.92 -8.31
N ILE A 90 6.60 -9.52 -7.35
CA ILE A 90 6.41 -9.21 -5.94
C ILE A 90 6.93 -7.79 -5.73
N SER A 91 6.05 -6.89 -5.34
CA SER A 91 6.35 -5.46 -5.14
C SER A 91 6.67 -5.12 -3.70
N HIS A 92 6.07 -5.85 -2.76
CA HIS A 92 6.32 -5.66 -1.33
C HIS A 92 6.31 -6.97 -0.56
N LEU A 93 7.09 -6.99 0.51
CA LEU A 93 6.98 -7.98 1.60
C LEU A 93 6.67 -7.27 2.91
N GLY A 94 5.77 -7.85 3.72
CA GLY A 94 5.40 -7.32 5.02
C GLY A 94 5.55 -8.32 6.16
N ALA A 95 6.15 -7.89 7.27
CA ALA A 95 6.08 -8.57 8.55
C ALA A 95 5.00 -7.93 9.42
N MET A 96 3.95 -8.68 9.73
CA MET A 96 2.79 -8.18 10.47
C MET A 96 3.00 -8.24 11.99
N LEU A 97 4.06 -7.59 12.51
CA LEU A 97 4.54 -7.75 13.89
C LEU A 97 3.53 -7.34 14.97
N SER A 98 2.55 -6.49 14.65
CA SER A 98 1.47 -6.10 15.56
C SER A 98 0.41 -7.19 15.76
N ARG A 99 0.42 -8.24 14.94
CA ARG A 99 -0.65 -9.25 14.86
C ARG A 99 -0.14 -10.62 15.31
N SER A 100 -1.01 -11.44 15.89
CA SER A 100 -0.67 -12.77 16.40
C SER A 100 -0.44 -13.84 15.32
N VAL A 101 -0.34 -13.44 14.05
CA VAL A 101 -0.25 -14.37 12.91
C VAL A 101 1.21 -14.52 12.50
N ASN A 102 1.69 -15.77 12.51
CA ASN A 102 3.01 -16.11 12.02
C ASN A 102 3.01 -16.24 10.49
N ALA A 103 2.94 -15.10 9.78
CA ALA A 103 2.90 -15.05 8.33
C ALA A 103 3.75 -13.90 7.77
N ILE A 104 4.07 -13.99 6.47
CA ILE A 104 4.64 -12.91 5.67
C ILE A 104 3.57 -12.43 4.69
N ARG A 105 3.29 -11.13 4.68
CA ARG A 105 2.43 -10.48 3.69
C ARG A 105 3.20 -10.38 2.38
N VAL A 106 2.62 -10.90 1.31
CA VAL A 106 3.14 -10.79 -0.06
C VAL A 106 2.20 -9.91 -0.86
N ASN A 107 2.76 -8.90 -1.53
CA ASN A 107 2.03 -8.02 -2.42
C ASN A 107 2.57 -8.18 -3.85
N VAL A 108 1.72 -8.61 -4.78
CA VAL A 108 2.08 -8.86 -6.18
C VAL A 108 1.38 -7.84 -7.08
N LYS A 109 2.14 -7.22 -7.97
CA LYS A 109 1.63 -6.32 -9.01
C LYS A 109 1.81 -6.94 -10.40
N GLY A 110 1.08 -6.44 -11.39
CA GLY A 110 1.25 -6.83 -12.79
C GLY A 110 0.60 -8.15 -13.19
N ILE A 111 -0.19 -8.77 -12.31
CA ILE A 111 -1.05 -9.91 -12.71
C ILE A 111 -2.29 -9.34 -13.42
N SER A 112 -2.62 -9.86 -14.60
CA SER A 112 -3.86 -9.47 -15.27
C SER A 112 -5.09 -9.97 -14.50
N PRO A 113 -6.24 -9.27 -14.53
CA PRO A 113 -7.44 -9.68 -13.79
C PRO A 113 -7.90 -11.12 -14.08
N GLU A 114 -7.68 -11.60 -15.30
CA GLU A 114 -8.03 -12.95 -15.77
C GLU A 114 -7.09 -14.01 -15.19
N GLN A 115 -5.83 -13.66 -14.90
CA GLN A 115 -4.80 -14.56 -14.37
C GLN A 115 -4.80 -14.66 -12.84
N LEU A 116 -5.49 -13.76 -12.13
CA LEU A 116 -5.47 -13.72 -10.66
C LEU A 116 -5.95 -15.03 -10.02
N SER A 117 -7.02 -15.62 -10.54
CA SER A 117 -7.58 -16.87 -10.00
C SER A 117 -6.64 -18.05 -10.21
N ASP A 118 -6.06 -18.15 -11.42
CA ASP A 118 -5.12 -19.22 -11.77
C ASP A 118 -3.84 -19.13 -10.94
N TYR A 119 -3.30 -17.91 -10.76
CA TYR A 119 -2.14 -17.68 -9.91
C TYR A 119 -2.39 -18.13 -8.46
N LEU A 120 -3.52 -17.71 -7.88
CA LEU A 120 -3.89 -18.10 -6.51
C LEU A 120 -4.02 -19.63 -6.37
N MET A 121 -4.60 -20.30 -7.37
CA MET A 121 -4.70 -21.75 -7.41
C MET A 121 -3.33 -22.43 -7.43
N GLN A 122 -2.40 -21.94 -8.23
CA GLN A 122 -1.04 -22.49 -8.33
C GLN A 122 -0.25 -22.36 -7.01
N ILE A 123 -0.49 -21.30 -6.24
CA ILE A 123 0.15 -21.11 -4.94
C ILE A 123 -0.58 -21.82 -3.78
N GLY A 124 -1.66 -22.53 -4.08
CA GLY A 124 -2.39 -23.36 -3.12
C GLY A 124 -3.56 -22.67 -2.41
N TRP A 125 -4.00 -21.50 -2.89
CA TRP A 125 -5.24 -20.87 -2.45
C TRP A 125 -6.39 -21.25 -3.39
N SER A 126 -7.60 -21.46 -2.87
CA SER A 126 -8.74 -21.81 -3.73
C SER A 126 -10.05 -21.20 -3.27
N ASP A 127 -10.90 -20.89 -4.25
CA ASP A 127 -12.29 -20.53 -4.07
C ASP A 127 -13.15 -21.48 -4.91
N ARG A 128 -13.99 -22.28 -4.24
CA ARG A 128 -14.85 -23.27 -4.90
C ARG A 128 -16.08 -22.65 -5.56
N THR A 129 -16.36 -21.38 -5.29
CA THR A 129 -17.60 -20.72 -5.72
C THR A 129 -17.44 -19.88 -6.98
N ASN A 130 -16.22 -19.75 -7.51
CA ASN A 130 -15.85 -18.85 -8.61
C ASN A 130 -16.16 -17.36 -8.35
N THR A 131 -16.58 -16.99 -7.13
CA THR A 131 -16.95 -15.62 -6.76
C THR A 131 -15.76 -14.67 -6.90
N PHE A 132 -14.55 -15.14 -6.59
CA PHE A 132 -13.33 -14.34 -6.72
C PHE A 132 -13.07 -13.90 -8.17
N SER A 133 -13.22 -14.80 -9.15
CA SER A 133 -13.01 -14.47 -10.56
C SER A 133 -14.03 -13.45 -11.08
N THR A 134 -15.30 -13.61 -10.70
CA THR A 134 -16.34 -12.62 -11.03
C THR A 134 -16.02 -11.26 -10.41
N LEU A 135 -15.58 -11.25 -9.14
CA LEU A 135 -15.19 -10.02 -8.46
C LEU A 135 -14.02 -9.31 -9.17
N THR A 136 -12.95 -10.03 -9.52
CA THR A 136 -11.79 -9.41 -10.19
C THR A 136 -12.15 -8.87 -11.57
N SER A 137 -12.98 -9.58 -12.33
CA SER A 137 -13.50 -9.11 -13.62
C SER A 137 -14.32 -7.83 -13.47
N THR A 138 -15.28 -7.78 -12.54
CA THR A 138 -16.08 -6.57 -12.28
C THR A 138 -15.21 -5.39 -11.83
N LEU A 139 -14.25 -5.62 -10.91
CA LEU A 139 -13.38 -4.55 -10.43
C LEU A 139 -12.51 -3.97 -11.55
N SER A 140 -12.08 -4.80 -12.50
CA SER A 140 -11.20 -4.37 -13.60
C SER A 140 -11.83 -3.32 -14.54
N GLU A 141 -13.16 -3.25 -14.59
CA GLU A 141 -13.88 -2.25 -15.38
C GLU A 141 -13.73 -0.83 -14.80
N PHE A 142 -13.40 -0.73 -13.50
CA PHE A 142 -13.34 0.55 -12.80
C PHE A 142 -11.94 1.11 -12.63
N VAL A 143 -10.89 0.28 -12.70
CA VAL A 143 -9.56 0.64 -12.22
C VAL A 143 -8.46 0.35 -13.23
N ASP A 144 -7.33 1.06 -13.10
CA ASP A 144 -6.20 0.90 -14.00
C ASP A 144 -5.34 -0.31 -13.63
N SER A 145 -5.31 -0.67 -12.35
CA SER A 145 -4.57 -1.84 -11.88
C SER A 145 -5.11 -2.39 -10.57
N ILE A 146 -4.86 -3.68 -10.36
CA ILE A 146 -5.14 -4.38 -9.11
C ILE A 146 -3.83 -4.97 -8.60
N LEU A 147 -3.47 -4.62 -7.37
CA LEU A 147 -2.38 -5.26 -6.63
C LEU A 147 -2.97 -6.32 -5.71
N LEU A 148 -2.45 -7.54 -5.83
CA LEU A 148 -2.88 -8.69 -5.06
C LEU A 148 -2.09 -8.76 -3.76
N SER A 149 -2.77 -8.80 -2.61
CA SER A 149 -2.15 -8.89 -1.29
C SER A 149 -2.68 -10.12 -0.53
N PHE A 150 -1.78 -10.94 0.01
CA PHE A 150 -2.15 -12.14 0.75
C PHE A 150 -1.08 -12.50 1.78
N ASP A 151 -1.46 -13.27 2.79
CA ASP A 151 -0.56 -13.69 3.86
C ASP A 151 -0.13 -15.15 3.64
N VAL A 152 1.18 -15.42 3.71
CA VAL A 152 1.76 -16.75 3.56
C VAL A 152 2.28 -17.23 4.91
N SER A 153 1.80 -18.40 5.34
CA SER A 153 2.24 -19.15 6.51
C SER A 153 2.59 -20.58 6.06
N ASP A 154 2.28 -21.59 6.88
CA ASP A 154 2.34 -23.00 6.46
C ASP A 154 1.36 -23.32 5.31
N THR A 155 0.39 -22.42 5.07
CA THR A 155 -0.45 -22.34 3.86
C THR A 155 -0.60 -20.87 3.42
N VAL A 156 -1.09 -20.63 2.20
CA VAL A 156 -1.60 -19.30 1.83
C VAL A 156 -2.92 -19.08 2.57
N LEU A 157 -2.99 -18.02 3.37
CA LEU A 157 -4.13 -17.78 4.24
C LEU A 157 -5.39 -17.40 3.43
N PRO A 158 -6.60 -17.70 3.94
CA PRO A 158 -7.84 -17.55 3.16
C PRO A 158 -8.18 -16.11 2.74
N ARG A 159 -7.70 -15.10 3.49
CA ARG A 159 -8.05 -13.70 3.29
C ARG A 159 -7.17 -13.07 2.21
N ILE A 160 -7.80 -12.68 1.10
CA ILE A 160 -7.16 -12.04 -0.06
C ILE A 160 -7.56 -10.57 -0.11
N GLY A 161 -6.60 -9.68 -0.34
CA GLY A 161 -6.83 -8.27 -0.59
C GLY A 161 -6.57 -7.89 -2.04
N LEU A 162 -7.51 -7.19 -2.65
CA LEU A 162 -7.42 -6.59 -3.98
C LEU A 162 -7.30 -5.08 -3.80
N GLU A 163 -6.11 -4.54 -3.99
CA GLU A 163 -5.85 -3.11 -3.90
C GLU A 163 -6.03 -2.48 -5.29
N CYS A 164 -7.11 -1.72 -5.45
CA CYS A 164 -7.58 -1.20 -6.72
C CYS A 164 -7.14 0.27 -6.89
N PHE A 165 -6.33 0.53 -7.92
CA PHE A 165 -5.71 1.83 -8.17
C PHE A 165 -6.24 2.49 -9.43
N LEU A 166 -6.46 3.80 -9.34
CA LEU A 166 -6.63 4.71 -10.47
C LEU A 166 -5.45 5.67 -10.49
N ASN A 167 -4.86 5.91 -11.67
CA ASN A 167 -3.65 6.71 -11.82
C ASN A 167 -3.91 8.20 -11.52
N ASN A 168 -5.12 8.66 -11.85
CA ASN A 168 -5.54 10.05 -11.72
C ASN A 168 -6.42 10.26 -10.48
N GLN A 169 -6.40 11.48 -9.93
CA GLN A 169 -7.19 11.83 -8.73
C GLN A 169 -8.66 12.08 -9.07
N PRO A 170 -9.58 11.97 -8.09
CA PRO A 170 -11.03 12.14 -8.30
C PRO A 170 -11.49 13.35 -9.10
N TYR A 171 -10.77 14.48 -9.05
CA TYR A 171 -11.10 15.68 -9.81
C TYR A 171 -10.97 15.46 -11.33
N ASP A 172 -9.94 14.71 -11.76
CA ASP A 172 -9.61 14.48 -13.17
C ASP A 172 -10.03 13.08 -13.68
N GLU A 173 -10.64 12.26 -12.81
CA GLU A 173 -10.91 10.85 -13.09
C GLU A 173 -12.33 10.44 -12.64
N PRO A 174 -13.31 10.47 -13.56
CA PRO A 174 -14.71 10.19 -13.24
C PRO A 174 -14.94 8.73 -12.84
N ARG A 175 -14.04 7.79 -13.15
CA ARG A 175 -14.18 6.39 -12.72
C ARG A 175 -14.19 6.23 -11.20
N TRP A 176 -13.58 7.15 -10.44
CA TRP A 176 -13.70 7.15 -8.97
C TRP A 176 -15.15 7.20 -8.50
N GLN A 177 -15.94 8.07 -9.12
CA GLN A 177 -17.36 8.23 -8.81
C GLN A 177 -18.11 6.93 -9.15
N LEU A 178 -17.91 6.38 -10.35
CA LEU A 178 -18.55 5.14 -10.80
C LEU A 178 -18.20 3.95 -9.89
N PHE A 179 -16.93 3.84 -9.50
CA PHE A 179 -16.48 2.77 -8.62
C PHE A 179 -17.13 2.87 -7.24
N LEU A 180 -17.17 4.07 -6.65
CA LEU A 180 -17.81 4.27 -5.36
C LEU A 180 -19.33 4.13 -5.42
N ASP A 181 -19.96 4.48 -6.53
CA ASP A 181 -21.38 4.21 -6.79
C ASP A 181 -21.69 2.71 -6.77
N TYR A 182 -20.85 1.91 -7.44
CA TYR A 182 -20.92 0.46 -7.36
C TYR A 182 -20.78 -0.04 -5.91
N LEU A 183 -19.80 0.47 -5.15
CA LEU A 183 -19.60 0.06 -3.76
C LEU A 183 -20.77 0.47 -2.85
N VAL A 184 -21.41 1.61 -3.10
CA VAL A 184 -22.64 2.01 -2.38
C VAL A 184 -23.79 1.08 -2.72
N ALA A 185 -24.01 0.77 -4.00
CA ALA A 185 -25.05 -0.15 -4.44
C ALA A 185 -24.85 -1.57 -3.88
N ALA A 186 -23.60 -2.01 -3.75
CA ALA A 186 -23.23 -3.29 -3.14
C ALA A 186 -23.29 -3.29 -1.60
N GLY A 187 -23.64 -2.17 -0.95
CA GLY A 187 -23.69 -2.06 0.51
C GLY A 187 -22.32 -2.02 1.21
N LEU A 188 -21.24 -1.83 0.44
CA LEU A 188 -19.84 -1.80 0.93
C LEU A 188 -19.40 -0.39 1.34
N CYS A 189 -20.14 0.63 0.92
CA CYS A 189 -19.86 2.03 1.22
C CYS A 189 -21.17 2.76 1.53
N THR A 190 -21.13 3.76 2.42
CA THR A 190 -22.28 4.66 2.60
C THR A 190 -22.12 5.88 1.70
N PRO A 191 -23.21 6.54 1.27
CA PRO A 191 -23.13 7.78 0.50
C PRO A 191 -22.27 8.86 1.18
N ALA A 192 -22.34 8.96 2.51
CA ALA A 192 -21.53 9.89 3.29
C ALA A 192 -20.03 9.57 3.20
N LYS A 193 -19.62 8.29 3.33
CA LYS A 193 -18.22 7.88 3.19
C LYS A 193 -17.69 8.12 1.78
N LYS A 194 -18.49 7.81 0.76
CA LYS A 194 -18.17 8.10 -0.64
C LYS A 194 -17.90 9.59 -0.85
N ASN A 195 -18.83 10.46 -0.43
CA ASN A 195 -18.69 11.90 -0.64
C ASN A 195 -17.46 12.45 0.09
N ALA A 196 -17.20 11.98 1.32
CA ALA A 196 -16.00 12.37 2.07
C ALA A 196 -14.71 11.91 1.38
N PHE A 197 -14.69 10.69 0.84
CA PHE A 197 -13.53 10.14 0.14
C PHE A 197 -13.22 10.91 -1.15
N LEU A 198 -14.25 11.24 -1.94
CA LEU A 198 -14.10 12.04 -3.17
C LEU A 198 -13.66 13.49 -2.89
N ALA A 199 -14.08 14.05 -1.76
CA ALA A 199 -13.70 15.40 -1.33
C ALA A 199 -12.35 15.48 -0.60
N TRP A 200 -11.70 14.35 -0.33
CA TRP A 200 -10.44 14.30 0.40
C TRP A 200 -9.25 14.99 -0.30
N PRO A 201 -9.03 14.81 -1.62
CA PRO A 201 -7.86 15.37 -2.29
C PRO A 201 -7.79 16.89 -2.19
N GLY A 202 -6.57 17.42 -2.17
CA GLY A 202 -6.33 18.85 -2.19
C GLY A 202 -5.12 19.25 -1.36
N LEU A 203 -5.02 20.54 -1.05
CA LEU A 203 -3.93 21.11 -0.25
C LEU A 203 -4.48 21.62 1.08
N SER A 204 -3.65 21.56 2.11
CA SER A 204 -3.88 22.20 3.40
C SER A 204 -2.70 23.09 3.73
N GLN A 205 -2.98 24.34 4.08
CA GLN A 205 -1.99 25.33 4.48
C GLN A 205 -2.36 25.92 5.83
N LYS A 206 -1.39 26.51 6.53
CA LYS A 206 -1.59 27.08 7.86
C LYS A 206 -2.74 28.08 7.93
N SER A 207 -2.92 28.89 6.89
CA SER A 207 -4.01 29.87 6.81
C SER A 207 -5.39 29.23 6.72
N SER A 208 -5.50 27.98 6.24
CA SER A 208 -6.76 27.27 6.09
C SER A 208 -7.20 26.58 7.38
N VAL A 209 -6.26 26.09 8.19
CA VAL A 209 -6.52 25.31 9.42
C VAL A 209 -5.51 25.66 10.53
N PRO A 210 -5.48 26.91 11.02
CA PRO A 210 -4.43 27.40 11.90
C PRO A 210 -4.34 26.63 13.22
N ASP A 211 -5.48 26.23 13.80
CA ASP A 211 -5.54 25.57 15.10
C ASP A 211 -5.03 24.12 15.08
N MET A 212 -5.05 23.47 13.91
CA MET A 212 -4.55 22.11 13.72
C MET A 212 -3.11 22.07 13.17
N TRP A 213 -2.48 23.23 12.95
CA TRP A 213 -1.17 23.29 12.33
C TRP A 213 -0.06 22.86 13.31
N PRO A 214 0.80 21.89 12.96
CA PRO A 214 1.81 21.40 13.90
C PRO A 214 2.80 22.50 14.34
N GLY A 215 3.05 22.56 15.66
CA GLY A 215 3.93 23.59 16.24
C GLY A 215 5.38 23.49 15.78
N ASN A 216 5.88 22.28 15.55
CA ASN A 216 7.23 22.04 15.01
C ASN A 216 7.40 22.55 13.58
N ILE A 217 6.35 22.49 12.74
CA ILE A 217 6.36 23.05 11.38
C ILE A 217 6.32 24.58 11.43
N SER A 218 5.52 25.14 12.35
CA SER A 218 5.45 26.59 12.56
C SER A 218 6.80 27.23 12.93
N PHE A 219 7.73 26.47 13.52
CA PHE A 219 9.09 26.93 13.77
C PHE A 219 9.91 26.99 12.46
N GLY A 220 9.77 25.99 11.59
CA GLY A 220 10.36 25.99 10.25
C GLY A 220 9.87 27.17 9.40
N ASP A 221 8.58 27.49 9.45
CA ASP A 221 7.99 28.66 8.77
C ASP A 221 8.69 29.96 9.20
N ARG A 222 9.00 30.11 10.50
CA ARG A 222 9.69 31.28 11.04
C ARG A 222 11.15 31.36 10.57
N PHE A 223 11.82 30.21 10.48
CA PHE A 223 13.21 30.13 10.04
C PHE A 223 13.38 30.41 8.54
N LEU A 224 12.48 29.87 7.72
CA LEU A 224 12.48 30.05 6.26
C LEU A 224 11.88 31.40 5.82
N GLY A 225 11.12 32.05 6.70
CA GLY A 225 10.57 33.39 6.48
C GLY A 225 9.66 33.42 5.23
N SER A 226 9.88 34.39 4.35
CA SER A 226 9.10 34.53 3.11
C SER A 226 9.54 33.60 1.96
N ARG A 227 10.65 32.87 2.13
CA ARG A 227 11.30 32.11 1.04
C ARG A 227 10.51 30.85 0.66
N ALA A 228 9.94 30.19 1.66
CA ALA A 228 9.15 28.99 1.46
C ALA A 228 7.91 29.00 2.35
N PHE A 229 6.93 28.19 2.01
CA PHE A 229 5.77 27.92 2.86
C PHE A 229 5.48 26.43 2.89
N SER A 230 5.03 25.97 4.06
CA SER A 230 4.66 24.58 4.29
C SER A 230 3.28 24.28 3.74
N ILE A 231 3.16 23.14 3.04
CA ILE A 231 1.89 22.62 2.54
C ILE A 231 1.79 21.14 2.91
N PHE A 232 0.59 20.72 3.30
CA PHE A 232 0.20 19.32 3.25
C PHE A 232 -0.59 19.03 1.99
N TRP A 233 -0.08 18.15 1.15
CA TRP A 233 -0.88 17.58 0.06
C TRP A 233 -1.69 16.40 0.59
N ARG A 234 -2.90 16.25 0.06
CA ARG A 234 -3.85 15.16 0.36
C ARG A 234 -4.27 14.55 -0.96
N ARG A 235 -4.29 13.22 -1.01
CA ARG A 235 -4.71 12.47 -2.19
C ARG A 235 -5.43 11.19 -1.79
N VAL A 236 -6.28 10.69 -2.67
CA VAL A 236 -6.75 9.31 -2.59
C VAL A 236 -5.60 8.39 -3.01
N SER A 237 -5.34 7.33 -2.25
CA SER A 237 -4.33 6.33 -2.62
C SER A 237 -4.94 5.20 -3.44
N HIS A 238 -5.90 4.47 -2.87
CA HIS A 238 -6.56 3.33 -3.50
C HIS A 238 -7.78 2.91 -2.68
N ILE A 239 -8.57 1.98 -3.21
CA ILE A 239 -9.57 1.25 -2.43
C ILE A 239 -9.15 -0.22 -2.39
N LYS A 240 -9.19 -0.82 -1.20
CA LYS A 240 -8.91 -2.24 -1.02
C LYS A 240 -10.21 -3.00 -0.78
N LEU A 241 -10.43 -4.04 -1.59
CA LEU A 241 -11.45 -5.04 -1.34
C LEU A 241 -10.81 -6.24 -0.65
N VAL A 242 -11.47 -6.77 0.37
CA VAL A 242 -11.00 -7.91 1.14
C VAL A 242 -11.97 -9.06 0.92
N TYR A 243 -11.52 -10.07 0.19
CA TYR A 243 -12.27 -11.27 -0.10
C TYR A 243 -11.82 -12.43 0.79
N GLN A 244 -12.78 -13.17 1.34
CA GLN A 244 -12.54 -14.43 2.02
C GLN A 244 -13.76 -15.34 1.79
N PRO A 245 -13.57 -16.60 1.36
CA PRO A 245 -14.70 -17.51 1.11
C PRO A 245 -15.62 -17.63 2.33
N GLY A 246 -16.92 -17.46 2.11
CA GLY A 246 -17.95 -17.54 3.14
C GLY A 246 -18.06 -16.34 4.08
N ILE A 247 -17.22 -15.31 3.92
CA ILE A 247 -17.28 -14.07 4.70
C ILE A 247 -17.72 -12.93 3.78
N PRO A 248 -18.61 -12.02 4.24
CA PRO A 248 -18.98 -10.85 3.46
C PRO A 248 -17.77 -10.03 3.02
N LEU A 249 -17.83 -9.52 1.79
CA LEU A 249 -16.82 -8.64 1.24
C LEU A 249 -16.68 -7.38 2.10
N GLU A 250 -15.44 -6.93 2.32
CA GLU A 250 -15.13 -5.71 3.05
C GLU A 250 -14.40 -4.73 2.11
N ALA A 251 -14.76 -3.44 2.18
CA ALA A 251 -14.10 -2.37 1.43
C ALA A 251 -13.42 -1.36 2.36
N LYS A 252 -12.21 -0.93 2.00
CA LYS A 252 -11.42 0.07 2.73
C LYS A 252 -10.92 1.15 1.79
N GLY A 253 -11.24 2.40 2.08
CA GLY A 253 -10.67 3.55 1.37
C GLY A 253 -9.36 3.98 2.01
N TYR A 254 -8.28 4.02 1.23
CA TYR A 254 -6.97 4.47 1.68
C TYR A 254 -6.73 5.91 1.22
N LEU A 255 -6.49 6.76 2.21
CA LEU A 255 -6.15 8.16 2.03
C LEU A 255 -4.64 8.33 2.23
N ALA A 256 -4.03 9.22 1.47
CA ALA A 256 -2.63 9.60 1.65
C ALA A 256 -2.51 11.11 1.85
N PHE A 257 -1.52 11.49 2.64
CA PHE A 257 -1.09 12.86 2.76
C PHE A 257 0.42 12.90 3.02
N GLY A 258 1.04 14.01 2.69
CA GLY A 258 2.44 14.27 2.97
C GLY A 258 2.68 15.76 3.12
N HIS A 259 3.88 16.11 3.55
CA HIS A 259 4.28 17.47 3.84
C HIS A 259 5.47 17.85 2.96
N ASP A 260 5.38 19.01 2.32
CA ASP A 260 6.46 19.58 1.52
C ASP A 260 6.62 21.08 1.82
N TRP A 261 7.83 21.58 1.54
CA TRP A 261 8.15 23.00 1.53
C TRP A 261 8.18 23.50 0.09
N PHE A 262 7.37 24.52 -0.22
CA PHE A 262 7.35 25.13 -1.55
C PHE A 262 8.01 26.49 -1.53
N GLU A 263 8.91 26.74 -2.47
CA GLU A 263 9.47 28.07 -2.70
C GLU A 263 8.40 29.01 -3.27
N ARG A 264 8.30 30.22 -2.70
CA ARG A 264 7.26 31.19 -3.07
C ARG A 264 7.35 31.66 -4.54
N ASN A 265 8.54 31.64 -5.12
CA ASN A 265 8.77 32.12 -6.49
C ASN A 265 8.39 31.10 -7.57
N ALA A 266 8.38 29.80 -7.25
CA ALA A 266 8.02 28.74 -8.19
C ALA A 266 6.51 28.74 -8.49
N LEU A 267 5.66 29.01 -7.48
CA LEU A 267 4.21 29.02 -7.66
C LEU A 267 3.70 30.24 -8.44
N LEU A 268 4.35 31.41 -8.30
CA LEU A 268 3.99 32.62 -9.06
C LEU A 268 4.27 32.47 -10.57
N SER A 269 5.26 31.66 -10.94
CA SER A 269 5.61 31.41 -12.35
C SER A 269 4.76 30.30 -13.00
N GLU A 270 4.10 29.45 -12.22
CA GLU A 270 3.06 28.51 -12.67
C GLU A 270 1.67 29.18 -12.73
N MET A 271 1.32 30.01 -11.75
CA MET A 271 0.03 30.71 -11.74
C MET A 271 -0.05 31.85 -12.76
N ALA A 272 1.08 32.43 -13.21
CA ALA A 272 1.11 33.44 -14.26
C ALA A 272 1.08 32.86 -15.70
N LYS A 273 1.02 31.52 -15.83
CA LYS A 273 0.91 30.81 -17.12
C LYS A 273 -0.51 30.28 -17.42
N ASN A 274 -1.45 30.47 -16.50
CA ASN A 274 -2.89 30.26 -16.67
C ASN A 274 -3.64 31.60 -16.65
#